data_AF-A0A941AEF3-F1
#
_entry.id   AF-A0A941AEF3-F1
#
_cell.length_a   1.000
_cell.length_b   1.000
_cell.length_c   1.000
_cell.angle_alpha   90.00
_cell.angle_beta   90.00
_cell.angle_gamma   90.00
#
_symmetry.space_group_name_H-M   'P 1'
#
loop_
_entity.id
_entity.type
_entity.pdbx_description
1 polymer ?
#
loop_
_entity_poly.entity_id
_entity_poly.type
_entity_poly.pdbx_seq_one_letter_code
_entity_poly.pdbx_strand_id
1 'polypeptide(L)'
;FAITSSTTLGWNLLAEMEKGSIDVQCHTKTHRNLDVSKGKESFRDYFASMKTELVEPARAIGIHLNKKVAYLAYPYGETNNLVVALMEKTGYRGGFTVERGGNPFFADRYRIRRSMIYGTYTLREFESNLATFSEEEPGEARVPGPRITKESPSWASQGHP
;
A
#
# COMPACT_ATOMS: atom_id res chain seq x y z
N PHE A 1 -4.04 -8.60 -4.88
CA PHE A 1 -3.49 -9.72 -5.66
C PHE A 1 -4.62 -10.50 -6.34
N ALA A 2 -4.81 -10.30 -7.64
CA ALA A 2 -5.64 -11.16 -8.49
C ALA A 2 -4.78 -11.54 -9.70
N ILE A 3 -4.24 -12.76 -9.72
CA ILE A 3 -3.28 -13.26 -10.70
C ILE A 3 -4.05 -13.93 -11.85
N THR A 4 -4.95 -13.19 -12.49
CA THR A 4 -5.77 -13.72 -13.60
C THR A 4 -6.04 -12.72 -14.74
N SER A 5 -5.45 -11.52 -14.73
CA SER A 5 -5.48 -10.61 -15.88
C SER A 5 -4.10 -10.50 -16.53
N SER A 6 -4.06 -10.23 -17.84
CA SER A 6 -2.86 -9.98 -18.65
C SER A 6 -1.98 -8.83 -18.16
N THR A 7 -2.42 -8.10 -17.14
CA THR A 7 -1.79 -6.93 -16.54
C THR A 7 -1.14 -7.20 -15.17
N THR A 8 -1.09 -8.46 -14.72
CA THR A 8 -0.48 -8.84 -13.43
C THR A 8 0.77 -9.70 -13.59
N LEU A 9 1.72 -9.57 -12.66
CA LEU A 9 2.93 -10.39 -12.62
C LEU A 9 2.59 -11.83 -12.23
N GLY A 10 3.07 -12.80 -13.01
CA GLY A 10 2.96 -14.23 -12.69
C GLY A 10 3.99 -14.67 -11.64
N TRP A 11 3.72 -15.80 -10.97
CA TRP A 11 4.59 -16.31 -9.89
C TRP A 11 6.02 -16.63 -10.33
N ASN A 12 6.22 -17.13 -11.55
CA ASN A 12 7.57 -17.43 -12.05
C ASN A 12 8.43 -16.17 -12.16
N LEU A 13 7.85 -15.08 -12.66
CA LEU A 13 8.53 -13.79 -12.77
C LEU A 13 8.78 -13.19 -11.38
N LEU A 14 7.81 -13.27 -10.47
CA LEU A 14 8.01 -12.84 -9.08
C LEU A 14 9.15 -13.62 -8.39
N ALA A 15 9.23 -14.94 -8.63
CA ALA A 15 10.32 -15.77 -8.09
C ALA A 15 11.68 -15.45 -8.73
N GLU A 16 11.72 -15.05 -9.99
CA GLU A 16 12.94 -14.55 -10.64
C GLU A 16 13.39 -13.22 -10.02
N MET A 17 12.46 -12.28 -9.85
CA MET A 17 12.74 -10.97 -9.25
C MET A 17 13.23 -11.07 -7.79
N GLU A 18 12.66 -11.99 -7.00
CA GLU A 18 13.10 -12.30 -5.62
C GLU A 18 14.53 -12.84 -5.53
N LYS A 19 14.98 -13.62 -6.54
CA LYS A 19 16.36 -14.10 -6.57
C LYS A 19 17.35 -12.96 -6.83
N GLY A 20 16.88 -11.86 -7.41
CA GLY A 20 17.64 -10.63 -7.60
C GLY A 20 17.56 -9.71 -6.37
N SER A 21 17.38 -8.41 -6.62
CA SER A 21 17.35 -7.38 -5.58
C SER A 21 15.95 -6.85 -5.26
N ILE A 22 14.89 -7.52 -5.74
CA ILE A 22 13.52 -7.08 -5.51
C ILE A 22 12.89 -7.86 -4.35
N ASP A 23 12.32 -7.12 -3.40
CA ASP A 23 11.56 -7.67 -2.29
C ASP A 23 10.04 -7.57 -2.55
N VAL A 24 9.41 -8.71 -2.85
CA VAL A 24 7.96 -8.88 -3.01
C VAL A 24 7.31 -8.94 -1.63
N GLN A 25 6.48 -7.94 -1.36
CA GLN A 25 5.71 -7.76 -0.13
C GLN A 25 4.20 -7.63 -0.44
N CYS A 26 3.38 -7.45 0.59
CA CYS A 26 1.93 -7.48 0.42
C CYS A 26 1.38 -6.11 -0.02
N HIS A 27 0.31 -6.16 -0.83
CA HIS A 27 -0.49 -5.00 -1.21
C HIS A 27 -1.99 -5.33 -1.21
N THR A 28 -2.42 -6.10 -0.21
CA THR A 28 -3.80 -6.59 -0.01
C THR A 28 -4.32 -7.53 -1.10
N LYS A 29 -5.52 -8.07 -0.90
CA LYS A 29 -6.17 -8.98 -1.83
C LYS A 29 -6.90 -8.22 -2.93
N THR A 30 -7.74 -7.25 -2.56
CA THR A 30 -8.67 -6.61 -3.50
C THR A 30 -8.38 -5.13 -3.76
N HIS A 31 -7.35 -4.55 -3.13
CA HIS A 31 -7.04 -3.12 -3.24
C HIS A 31 -8.21 -2.23 -2.75
N ARG A 32 -9.01 -2.72 -1.80
CA ARG A 32 -10.00 -1.87 -1.11
C ARG A 32 -9.28 -0.86 -0.23
N ASN A 33 -9.88 0.32 -0.06
CA ASN A 33 -9.46 1.22 1.02
C ASN A 33 -9.73 0.52 2.36
N LEU A 34 -8.68 0.40 3.18
CA LEU A 34 -8.72 -0.30 4.46
C LEU A 34 -9.22 0.60 5.59
N ASP A 35 -9.18 1.92 5.43
CA ASP A 35 -9.63 2.88 6.43
C ASP A 35 -11.15 2.94 6.55
N VAL A 36 -11.87 2.60 5.47
CA VAL A 36 -13.33 2.78 5.37
C VAL A 36 -14.12 1.49 5.18
N SER A 37 -15.25 1.40 5.88
CA SER A 37 -16.29 0.40 5.63
C SER A 37 -17.00 0.67 4.31
N LYS A 38 -17.51 -0.38 3.66
CA LYS A 38 -18.26 -0.27 2.40
C LYS A 38 -19.76 -0.12 2.66
N GLY A 39 -20.36 1.02 2.34
CA GLY A 39 -21.81 1.18 2.38
C GLY A 39 -22.41 0.81 3.74
N LYS A 40 -23.29 -0.20 3.76
CA LYS A 40 -23.93 -0.73 4.99
C LYS A 40 -23.18 -1.92 5.63
N GLU A 41 -21.89 -2.09 5.34
CA GLU A 41 -21.05 -3.15 5.92
C GLU A 41 -21.05 -3.07 7.45
N SER A 42 -21.41 -4.18 8.11
CA SER A 42 -21.35 -4.25 9.56
C SER A 42 -19.90 -4.23 10.04
N PHE A 43 -19.66 -3.83 11.29
CA PHE A 43 -18.31 -3.88 11.86
C PHE A 43 -17.71 -5.31 11.82
N ARG A 44 -18.54 -6.33 12.04
CA ARG A 44 -18.12 -7.74 11.98
C ARG A 44 -17.61 -8.12 10.59
N ASP A 45 -18.35 -7.71 9.55
CA ASP A 45 -18.01 -8.01 8.16
C ASP A 45 -16.76 -7.23 7.73
N TYR A 46 -16.67 -5.95 8.12
CA TYR A 46 -15.49 -5.14 7.90
C TYR A 46 -14.25 -5.78 8.54
N PHE A 47 -14.33 -6.18 9.81
CA PHE A 47 -13.23 -6.83 10.51
C PHE A 47 -12.81 -8.16 9.86
N ALA A 48 -13.77 -8.99 9.47
CA ALA A 48 -13.50 -10.22 8.74
C ALA A 48 -12.83 -9.94 7.38
N SER A 49 -13.32 -8.94 6.65
CA SER A 49 -12.72 -8.50 5.39
C SER A 49 -11.30 -8.01 5.60
N MET A 50 -11.00 -7.21 6.63
CA MET A 50 -9.65 -6.74 6.91
C MET A 50 -8.69 -7.91 7.17
N LYS A 51 -9.13 -8.94 7.89
CA LYS A 51 -8.31 -10.16 8.05
C LYS A 51 -8.03 -10.85 6.72
N THR A 52 -9.02 -11.03 5.87
CA THR A 52 -8.83 -11.62 4.53
C THR A 52 -7.89 -10.79 3.66
N GLU A 53 -8.05 -9.45 3.67
CA GLU A 53 -7.18 -8.53 2.92
C GLU A 53 -5.71 -8.63 3.35
N LEU A 54 -5.44 -8.94 4.62
CA LEU A 54 -4.08 -8.98 5.17
C LEU A 54 -3.45 -10.38 5.13
N VAL A 55 -4.22 -11.43 5.45
CA VAL A 55 -3.68 -12.77 5.71
C VAL A 55 -3.57 -13.60 4.43
N GLU A 56 -4.60 -13.60 3.59
CA GLU A 56 -4.62 -14.43 2.39
C GLU A 56 -3.50 -14.10 1.39
N PRO A 57 -3.27 -12.83 1.01
CA PRO A 57 -2.17 -12.50 0.10
C PRO A 57 -0.80 -12.80 0.72
N ALA A 58 -0.63 -12.57 2.03
CA ALA A 58 0.62 -12.91 2.71
C ALA A 58 0.92 -14.41 2.69
N ARG A 59 -0.11 -15.24 2.94
CA ARG A 59 -0.01 -16.70 2.84
C ARG A 59 0.31 -17.14 1.41
N ALA A 60 -0.33 -16.55 0.41
CA ALA A 60 -0.07 -16.89 -1.00
C ALA A 60 1.38 -16.57 -1.38
N ILE A 61 1.86 -15.36 -1.08
CA ILE A 61 3.25 -14.96 -1.30
C ILE A 61 4.20 -15.93 -0.59
N GLY A 62 3.91 -16.27 0.67
CA GLY A 62 4.79 -17.15 1.43
C GLY A 62 4.86 -18.58 0.90
N ILE A 63 3.77 -19.12 0.37
CA ILE A 63 3.75 -20.44 -0.28
C ILE A 63 4.53 -20.40 -1.59
N HIS A 64 4.26 -19.41 -2.45
CA HIS A 64 4.82 -19.38 -3.81
C HIS A 64 6.28 -18.96 -3.85
N LEU A 65 6.73 -18.11 -2.92
CA LEU A 65 8.09 -17.57 -2.88
C LEU A 65 8.92 -18.12 -1.71
N ASN A 66 8.38 -19.07 -0.94
CA ASN A 66 9.01 -19.68 0.23
C ASN A 66 9.63 -18.65 1.21
N LYS A 67 8.88 -17.59 1.51
CA LYS A 67 9.32 -16.47 2.36
C LYS A 67 8.25 -16.03 3.35
N LYS A 68 8.65 -15.27 4.36
CA LYS A 68 7.71 -14.57 5.24
C LYS A 68 7.49 -13.15 4.74
N VAL A 69 6.23 -12.77 4.54
CA VAL A 69 5.85 -11.38 4.32
C VAL A 69 6.05 -10.58 5.61
N ALA A 70 6.75 -9.46 5.49
CA ALA A 70 7.07 -8.59 6.61
C ALA A 70 6.41 -7.21 6.47
N TYR A 71 6.05 -6.77 5.27
CA TYR A 71 5.56 -5.40 5.07
C TYR A 71 4.31 -5.34 4.21
N LEU A 72 3.54 -4.26 4.40
CA LEU A 72 2.35 -3.96 3.63
C LEU A 72 2.44 -2.55 3.06
N ALA A 73 2.17 -2.39 1.76
CA ALA A 73 1.79 -1.08 1.24
C ALA A 73 0.27 -0.93 1.35
N TYR A 74 -0.22 0.16 1.94
CA TYR A 74 -1.67 0.40 2.03
C TYR A 74 -2.22 0.85 0.68
N PRO A 75 -3.33 0.26 0.18
CA PRO A 75 -4.07 0.82 -0.95
C PRO A 75 -4.43 2.28 -0.67
N TYR A 76 -4.12 3.17 -1.60
CA TYR A 76 -4.30 4.63 -1.47
C TYR A 76 -3.53 5.28 -0.32
N GLY A 77 -2.69 4.53 0.40
CA GLY A 77 -1.90 5.00 1.54
C GLY A 77 -2.66 5.17 2.86
N GLU A 78 -3.93 4.78 2.91
CA GLU A 78 -4.82 5.01 4.06
C GLU A 78 -4.90 3.79 4.98
N THR A 79 -4.92 4.03 6.29
CA THR A 79 -5.02 2.98 7.32
C THR A 79 -5.60 3.54 8.62
N ASN A 80 -6.12 2.67 9.49
CA ASN A 80 -6.54 3.01 10.85
C ASN A 80 -5.93 2.09 11.91
N ASN A 81 -6.19 2.41 13.18
CA ASN A 81 -5.61 1.67 14.31
C ASN A 81 -6.06 0.20 14.37
N LEU A 82 -7.26 -0.13 13.88
CA LEU A 82 -7.71 -1.52 13.80
C LEU A 82 -6.88 -2.31 12.79
N VAL A 83 -6.64 -1.73 11.62
CA VAL A 83 -5.81 -2.34 10.56
C VAL A 83 -4.37 -2.54 11.05
N VAL A 84 -3.80 -1.54 11.72
CA VAL A 84 -2.45 -1.63 12.32
C VAL A 84 -2.38 -2.74 13.38
N ALA A 85 -3.35 -2.82 14.29
CA ALA A 85 -3.40 -3.89 15.29
C ALA A 85 -3.54 -5.29 14.65
N LEU A 86 -4.30 -5.42 13.56
CA LEU A 86 -4.39 -6.66 12.80
C LEU A 86 -3.08 -7.02 12.11
N MET A 87 -2.36 -6.04 11.56
CA MET A 87 -1.04 -6.24 10.97
C MET A 87 -0.03 -6.75 12.00
N GLU A 88 0.04 -6.12 13.17
CA GLU A 88 0.87 -6.58 14.28
C GLU A 88 0.55 -8.02 14.67
N LYS A 89 -0.75 -8.31 14.87
CA LYS A 89 -1.22 -9.64 15.26
C LYS A 89 -0.89 -10.72 14.23
N THR A 90 -0.84 -10.35 12.94
CA THR A 90 -0.56 -11.27 11.82
C THR A 90 0.93 -11.33 11.44
N GLY A 91 1.79 -10.61 12.18
CA GLY A 91 3.24 -10.72 12.06
C GLY A 91 3.89 -9.76 11.06
N TYR A 92 3.16 -8.77 10.54
CA TYR A 92 3.74 -7.68 9.78
C TYR A 92 4.62 -6.81 10.68
N ARG A 93 5.73 -6.34 10.12
CA ARG A 93 6.74 -5.52 10.77
C ARG A 93 6.68 -4.04 10.40
N GLY A 94 5.87 -3.66 9.42
CA GLY A 94 5.69 -2.26 9.06
C GLY A 94 4.69 -2.07 7.93
N GLY A 95 4.33 -0.81 7.70
CA GLY A 95 3.32 -0.38 6.76
C GLY A 95 3.74 0.89 6.04
N PHE A 96 3.44 0.98 4.75
CA PHE A 96 3.80 2.12 3.91
C PHE A 96 2.58 2.88 3.42
N THR A 97 2.57 4.19 3.67
CA THR A 97 1.56 5.12 3.16
C THR A 97 1.99 5.69 1.80
N VAL A 98 1.25 6.70 1.33
CA VAL A 98 1.65 7.56 0.20
C VAL A 98 1.87 9.01 0.64
N GLU A 99 1.90 9.24 1.96
CA GLU A 99 2.19 10.56 2.51
C GLU A 99 3.65 10.89 2.25
N ARG A 100 3.92 12.08 1.71
CA ARG A 100 5.27 12.57 1.49
C ARG A 100 5.88 13.06 2.81
N GLY A 101 7.15 12.72 3.03
CA GLY A 101 7.94 13.25 4.13
C GLY A 101 9.11 12.35 4.49
N GLY A 102 10.01 12.86 5.34
CA GLY A 102 11.08 12.06 5.91
C GLY A 102 10.56 10.96 6.84
N ASN A 103 11.36 9.91 7.01
CA ASN A 103 11.14 8.83 7.97
C ASN A 103 12.30 8.80 8.98
N PRO A 104 12.27 9.66 10.01
CA PRO A 104 13.26 9.58 11.09
C PRO A 104 13.17 8.23 11.82
N PHE A 105 14.20 7.86 12.57
CA PHE A 105 14.26 6.55 13.24
C PHE A 105 13.09 6.28 14.21
N PHE A 106 12.45 7.34 14.73
CA PHE A 106 11.29 7.30 15.62
C PHE A 106 9.95 7.40 14.89
N ALA A 107 9.94 7.40 13.56
CA ALA A 107 8.70 7.38 12.78
C ALA A 107 7.86 6.14 13.12
N ASP A 108 6.53 6.28 13.03
CA ASP A 108 5.64 5.14 13.16
C ASP A 108 5.94 4.14 12.02
N ARG A 109 6.49 2.98 12.41
CA ARG A 109 6.85 1.89 11.49
C ARG A 109 5.67 1.33 10.70
N TYR A 110 4.44 1.55 11.16
CA TYR A 110 3.22 1.19 10.44
C TYR A 110 2.65 2.33 9.60
N ARG A 111 3.31 3.48 9.54
CA ARG A 111 2.94 4.64 8.71
C ARG A 111 4.16 5.27 8.04
N ILE A 112 5.05 4.43 7.50
CA ILE A 112 6.23 4.88 6.78
C ILE A 112 5.80 5.66 5.54
N ARG A 113 6.29 6.89 5.45
CA ARG A 113 6.00 7.86 4.40
C ARG A 113 6.71 7.49 3.10
N ARG A 114 6.07 7.74 1.97
CA ARG A 114 6.64 7.53 0.63
C ARG A 114 6.22 8.65 -0.29
N SER A 115 7.15 9.13 -1.11
CA SER A 115 6.84 10.08 -2.17
C SER A 115 6.33 9.34 -3.41
N MET A 116 5.16 9.71 -3.91
CA MET A 116 4.68 9.22 -5.20
C MET A 116 5.52 9.81 -6.34
N ILE A 117 5.82 9.00 -7.34
CA ILE A 117 6.44 9.43 -8.60
C ILE A 117 5.37 9.29 -9.68
N TYR A 118 5.07 10.39 -10.38
CA TYR A 118 4.09 10.39 -11.45
C TYR A 118 4.81 10.31 -12.80
N GLY A 119 4.22 9.60 -13.77
CA GLY A 119 4.81 9.44 -15.10
C GLY A 119 4.95 10.75 -15.90
N THR A 120 4.32 11.83 -15.42
CA THR A 120 4.42 13.18 -15.99
C THR A 120 5.57 14.00 -15.42
N TYR A 121 6.32 13.48 -14.43
CA TYR A 121 7.43 14.22 -13.82
C TYR A 121 8.58 14.39 -14.82
N THR A 122 9.05 15.63 -14.93
CA THR A 122 10.38 15.93 -15.43
C THR A 122 11.45 15.45 -14.46
N LEU A 123 12.69 15.32 -14.92
CA LEU A 123 13.82 14.95 -14.06
C LEU A 123 14.00 15.93 -12.89
N ARG A 124 13.75 17.23 -13.12
CA ARG A 124 13.81 18.27 -12.08
C ARG A 124 12.70 18.12 -11.04
N GLU A 125 11.49 17.77 -11.45
CA GLU A 125 10.39 17.49 -10.53
C GLU A 125 10.66 16.21 -9.72
N PHE A 126 11.22 15.18 -10.36
CA PHE A 126 11.67 13.97 -9.67
C PHE A 126 12.73 14.31 -8.61
N GLU A 127 13.77 15.08 -8.96
CA GLU A 127 14.81 15.53 -8.05
C GLU A 127 14.23 16.32 -6.86
N SER A 128 13.36 17.30 -7.13
CA SER A 128 12.68 18.07 -6.08
C SER A 128 11.84 17.19 -5.15
N ASN A 129 11.24 16.13 -5.67
CA ASN A 129 10.43 15.20 -4.88
C ASN A 129 11.26 14.31 -3.94
N LEU A 130 12.57 14.16 -4.18
CA LEU A 130 13.50 13.47 -3.29
C LEU A 130 13.88 14.30 -2.06
N ALA A 131 13.65 15.62 -2.08
CA ALA A 131 13.88 16.46 -0.91
C ALA A 131 12.88 16.08 0.20
N THR A 132 13.41 15.60 1.34
CA THR A 132 12.63 15.11 2.49
C THR A 132 12.74 16.02 3.72
N PHE A 133 13.69 16.95 3.74
CA PHE A 133 13.82 17.98 4.76
C PHE A 133 12.95 19.17 4.39
N SER A 134 12.09 19.57 5.32
CA SER A 134 11.41 20.85 5.33
C SER A 134 11.54 21.40 6.73
N GLU A 135 11.85 22.68 6.89
CA GLU A 135 11.71 23.35 8.18
C GLU A 135 10.25 23.20 8.62
N GLU A 136 10.03 22.63 9.81
CA GLU A 136 8.70 22.62 10.42
C GLU A 136 8.41 24.04 10.91
N GLU A 137 7.62 24.80 10.16
CA GLU A 137 6.98 26.01 10.68
C GLU A 137 5.98 25.57 11.78
N PRO A 138 6.18 25.98 13.05
CA PRO A 138 5.29 25.57 14.13
C PRO A 138 3.96 26.32 14.00
N GLY A 139 2.93 25.69 13.44
CA GLY A 139 1.55 26.19 13.60
C GLY A 139 0.52 25.89 12.52
N GLU A 140 0.88 25.43 11.32
CA GLU A 140 -0.12 25.16 10.27
C GLU A 140 -0.29 23.68 10.00
N ALA A 141 -1.50 23.18 10.22
CA ALA A 141 -1.90 21.84 9.81
C ALA A 141 -1.67 21.70 8.29
N ARG A 142 -0.73 20.83 7.89
CA ARG A 142 -0.48 20.54 6.49
C ARG A 142 -1.76 20.10 5.81
N VAL A 143 -2.15 20.83 4.76
CA VAL A 143 -3.19 20.41 3.84
C VAL A 143 -2.72 19.11 3.19
N PRO A 144 -3.43 17.98 3.33
CA PRO A 144 -3.05 16.74 2.67
C PRO A 144 -2.93 17.00 1.17
N GLY A 145 -1.96 16.35 0.52
CA GLY A 145 -1.97 16.23 -0.94
C GLY A 145 -3.32 15.67 -1.41
N PRO A 146 -3.70 15.85 -2.69
CA PRO A 146 -5.04 15.51 -3.17
C PRO A 146 -5.46 14.11 -2.69
N ARG A 147 -6.50 14.08 -1.83
CA ARG A 147 -7.07 12.84 -1.31
C ARG A 147 -7.68 12.10 -2.49
N ILE A 148 -7.17 10.91 -2.80
CA ILE A 148 -7.77 10.05 -3.82
C ILE A 148 -9.07 9.50 -3.23
N THR A 149 -10.18 10.19 -3.49
CA THR A 149 -11.51 9.62 -3.34
C THR A 149 -11.87 8.85 -4.60
N LYS A 150 -12.60 7.74 -4.43
CA LYS A 150 -12.98 6.82 -5.50
C LYS A 150 -13.73 7.53 -6.63
N GLU A 151 -13.01 7.87 -7.68
CA GLU A 151 -13.47 7.61 -9.04
C GLU A 151 -12.37 6.78 -9.71
N SER A 152 -12.76 5.57 -10.11
CA SER A 152 -11.92 4.63 -10.83
C SER A 152 -11.23 5.35 -11.98
N PRO A 153 -9.91 5.18 -12.20
CA PRO A 153 -9.30 5.67 -13.42
C PRO A 153 -10.00 5.01 -14.62
N SER A 154 -10.26 5.78 -15.67
CA SER A 154 -11.08 5.41 -16.85
C SER A 154 -10.63 4.17 -17.64
N TRP A 155 -9.52 3.54 -17.27
CA TRP A 155 -9.12 2.26 -17.85
C TRP A 155 -9.88 1.05 -17.25
N ALA A 156 -10.59 1.23 -16.13
CA ALA A 156 -11.31 0.14 -15.46
C ALA A 156 -12.70 -0.20 -16.07
N SER A 157 -13.14 0.52 -17.10
CA SER A 157 -14.49 0.38 -17.68
C SER A 157 -14.52 0.07 -19.17
N GLN A 158 -13.39 -0.21 -19.83
CA GLN A 158 -13.40 -0.67 -21.22
C GLN A 158 -13.11 -2.17 -21.30
N GLY A 159 -14.18 -2.95 -21.15
CA GLY A 159 -14.24 -4.30 -21.70
C GLY A 159 -14.64 -4.21 -23.16
N HIS A 160 -13.85 -4.81 -24.05
CA HIS A 160 -14.22 -5.15 -25.41
C HIS A 160 -13.37 -6.36 -25.86
N PRO A 161 -13.90 -7.15 -26.81
CA PRO A 161 -14.25 -8.58 -26.69
C PRO A 161 -13.08 -9.57 -26.61
#